data_AF-A0A812UL10-F1
#
_entry.id   AF-A0A812UL10-F1
#
_cell.length_a   1.000
_cell.length_b   1.000
_cell.length_c   1.000
_cell.angle_alpha   90.00
_cell.angle_beta   90.00
_cell.angle_gamma   90.00
#
_symmetry.space_group_name_H-M   'P 1'
#
loop_
_entity.id
_entity.type
_entity.pdbx_description
1 polymer ?
#
loop_
_entity_poly.entity_id
_entity_poly.type
_entity_poly.pdbx_seq_one_letter_code
_entity_poly.pdbx_strand_id
1 'polypeptide(L)'
;MTSPAALERSSRAYTTLEATALHESVPPDRWCVTRSDLKYLGQEVQKGIKGGAIRRPDDGSDDFKVSDTLYGPSIYTVNKQHIMPVTEKFGKVSWALLQHPDGLDCDLFISHAWQEGVFEFLSKVLHSWPANARHAWCCMLANPQNLDIGVLLQSPSSSPFAVALKASTCVLVVPNRHCSIYTRLWCGYEAFRAHEEGRSTKPKNCILREP
;
A
#
# COMPACT_ATOMS: atom_id res chain seq x y z
N MET A 1 7.40 -22.54 -16.62
CA MET A 1 8.03 -21.36 -17.26
C MET A 1 7.67 -20.14 -16.43
N THR A 2 8.61 -19.67 -15.62
CA THR A 2 8.48 -18.57 -14.66
C THR A 2 8.55 -17.21 -15.38
N SER A 3 7.54 -16.36 -15.19
CA SER A 3 7.49 -15.01 -15.77
C SER A 3 8.50 -14.06 -15.10
N PRO A 4 9.31 -13.26 -15.82
CA PRO A 4 10.56 -12.66 -15.31
C PRO A 4 10.46 -11.26 -14.67
N ALA A 5 9.28 -10.64 -14.57
CA ALA A 5 9.21 -9.17 -14.49
C ALA A 5 9.54 -8.48 -13.14
N ALA A 6 9.44 -9.12 -11.95
CA ALA A 6 9.97 -8.51 -10.70
C ALA A 6 11.48 -8.64 -10.59
N LEU A 7 12.01 -9.80 -10.95
CA LEU A 7 13.40 -10.15 -10.67
C LEU A 7 14.40 -9.28 -11.44
N GLU A 8 13.95 -8.58 -12.48
CA GLU A 8 14.79 -7.64 -13.24
C GLU A 8 14.77 -6.19 -12.72
N ARG A 9 13.86 -5.79 -11.82
CA ARG A 9 13.74 -4.37 -11.41
C ARG A 9 14.58 -3.95 -10.20
N SER A 10 15.05 -4.90 -9.41
CA SER A 10 16.18 -4.69 -8.49
C SER A 10 16.93 -6.01 -8.31
N SER A 11 18.11 -6.11 -8.92
CA SER A 11 19.00 -7.26 -8.76
C SER A 11 19.74 -7.26 -7.41
N ARG A 12 19.56 -6.21 -6.60
CA ARG A 12 20.27 -6.03 -5.34
C ARG A 12 19.46 -6.63 -4.20
N ALA A 13 19.98 -7.71 -3.62
CA ALA A 13 19.59 -8.14 -2.29
C ALA A 13 20.25 -7.22 -1.26
N TYR A 14 19.49 -6.74 -0.27
CA TYR A 14 20.00 -5.99 0.86
C TYR A 14 20.19 -6.93 2.05
N THR A 15 21.15 -6.62 2.90
CA THR A 15 21.13 -7.07 4.30
C THR A 15 20.10 -6.26 5.10
N THR A 16 19.67 -6.76 6.27
CA THR A 16 18.77 -5.98 7.14
C THR A 16 19.38 -4.65 7.58
N LEU A 17 20.71 -4.60 7.80
CA LEU A 17 21.40 -3.35 8.14
C LEU A 17 21.34 -2.34 6.99
N GLU A 18 21.60 -2.79 5.75
CA GLU A 18 21.49 -1.92 4.57
C GLU A 18 20.05 -1.47 4.32
N ALA A 19 19.05 -2.34 4.53
CA ALA A 19 17.65 -1.97 4.38
C ALA A 19 17.23 -0.90 5.41
N THR A 20 17.66 -1.03 6.67
CA THR A 20 17.45 0.00 7.70
C THR A 20 18.11 1.31 7.31
N ALA A 21 19.40 1.27 6.95
CA ALA A 21 20.15 2.46 6.51
C ALA A 21 19.49 3.13 5.29
N LEU A 22 18.92 2.33 4.38
CA LEU A 22 18.20 2.86 3.22
C LEU A 22 16.96 3.67 3.67
N HIS A 23 16.15 3.16 4.60
CA HIS A 23 15.00 3.88 5.14
C HIS A 23 15.40 5.10 5.99
N GLU A 24 16.59 5.11 6.59
CA GLU A 24 17.11 6.30 7.28
C GLU A 24 17.59 7.37 6.28
N SER A 25 18.16 6.95 5.15
CA SER A 25 18.71 7.85 4.14
C SER A 25 17.66 8.42 3.17
N VAL A 26 16.62 7.64 2.86
CA VAL A 26 15.55 8.06 1.95
C VAL A 26 14.37 8.59 2.77
N PRO A 27 14.00 9.88 2.61
CA PRO A 27 12.87 10.47 3.30
C PRO A 27 11.57 9.64 3.18
N PRO A 28 10.74 9.53 4.24
CA PRO A 28 9.53 8.71 4.22
C PRO A 28 8.46 9.11 3.20
N ASP A 29 8.40 10.39 2.83
CA ASP A 29 7.58 10.90 1.73
C ASP A 29 8.10 10.48 0.35
N ARG A 30 9.26 9.83 0.26
CA ARG A 30 9.78 9.29 -0.99
C ARG A 30 9.57 7.78 -1.14
N TRP A 31 8.93 7.12 -0.18
CA TRP A 31 8.64 5.68 -0.23
C TRP A 31 7.40 5.39 -1.08
N CYS A 32 7.42 5.86 -2.33
CA CYS A 32 6.27 5.83 -3.23
C CYS A 32 6.40 4.74 -4.31
N VAL A 33 5.26 4.44 -4.92
CA VAL A 33 5.10 3.47 -6.00
C VAL A 33 4.47 4.09 -7.23
N THR A 34 4.68 3.48 -8.39
CA THR A 34 4.08 3.89 -9.66
C THR A 34 2.78 3.13 -9.96
N ARG A 35 2.00 3.61 -10.94
CA ARG A 35 0.88 2.83 -11.51
C ARG A 35 1.31 1.44 -11.99
N SER A 36 2.52 1.33 -12.54
CA SER A 36 3.05 0.06 -13.05
C SER A 36 3.35 -0.92 -11.94
N ASP A 37 3.82 -0.44 -10.79
CA ASP A 37 4.07 -1.29 -9.60
C ASP A 37 2.76 -1.84 -9.03
N LEU A 38 1.69 -1.04 -9.01
CA LEU A 38 0.36 -1.51 -8.57
C LEU A 38 -0.22 -2.57 -9.52
N LYS A 39 -0.08 -2.38 -10.84
CA LYS A 39 -0.48 -3.39 -11.83
C LYS A 39 0.32 -4.68 -11.65
N TYR A 40 1.62 -4.54 -11.41
CA TYR A 40 2.51 -5.65 -11.16
C TYR A 40 2.12 -6.43 -9.89
N LEU A 41 1.83 -5.73 -8.79
CA LEU A 41 1.32 -6.34 -7.56
C LEU A 41 0.04 -7.14 -7.82
N GLY A 42 -0.91 -6.60 -8.60
CA GLY A 42 -2.13 -7.32 -8.95
C GLY A 42 -1.86 -8.64 -9.69
N GLN A 43 -0.90 -8.65 -10.61
CA GLN A 43 -0.49 -9.86 -11.35
C GLN A 43 0.16 -10.89 -10.42
N GLU A 44 1.04 -10.45 -9.51
CA GLU A 44 1.72 -11.35 -8.57
C GLU A 44 0.76 -11.94 -7.55
N VAL A 45 -0.21 -11.15 -7.05
CA VAL A 45 -1.26 -11.68 -6.17
C VAL A 45 -2.09 -12.72 -6.92
N GLN A 46 -2.52 -12.44 -8.15
CA GLN A 46 -3.31 -13.39 -8.92
C GLN A 46 -2.54 -14.70 -9.19
N LYS A 47 -1.25 -14.61 -9.49
CA LYS A 47 -0.35 -15.77 -9.64
C LYS A 47 -0.17 -16.51 -8.33
N GLY A 48 -0.02 -15.80 -7.21
CA GLY A 48 0.08 -16.36 -5.87
C GLY A 48 -1.16 -17.15 -5.49
N ILE A 49 -2.36 -16.65 -5.81
CA ILE A 49 -3.63 -17.35 -5.61
C ILE A 49 -3.69 -18.62 -6.47
N LYS A 50 -3.42 -18.51 -7.78
CA LYS A 50 -3.44 -19.65 -8.72
C LYS A 50 -2.42 -20.74 -8.36
N GLY A 51 -1.25 -20.34 -7.86
CA GLY A 51 -0.19 -21.25 -7.42
C GLY A 51 -0.38 -21.76 -5.99
N GLY A 52 -1.41 -21.31 -5.27
CA GLY A 52 -1.65 -21.68 -3.88
C GLY A 52 -0.61 -21.13 -2.90
N ALA A 53 0.14 -20.09 -3.25
CA ALA A 53 1.01 -19.37 -2.33
C ALA A 53 0.22 -18.36 -1.47
N ILE A 54 -0.88 -17.81 -2.03
CA ILE A 54 -1.85 -16.98 -1.29
C ILE A 54 -3.12 -17.81 -1.12
N ARG A 55 -3.50 -18.07 0.12
CA ARG A 55 -4.63 -18.90 0.52
C ARG A 55 -5.49 -18.17 1.53
N ARG A 56 -6.75 -18.60 1.60
CA ARG A 56 -7.64 -18.22 2.69
C ARG A 56 -7.00 -18.60 4.04
N PRO A 57 -6.92 -17.68 5.02
CA PRO A 57 -6.51 -18.00 6.38
C PRO A 57 -7.47 -19.01 7.04
N ASP A 58 -6.93 -19.97 7.78
CA ASP A 58 -7.72 -21.00 8.48
C ASP A 58 -8.53 -20.42 9.65
N ASP A 59 -8.10 -19.28 10.21
CA ASP A 59 -8.77 -18.57 11.29
C ASP A 59 -10.03 -17.80 10.84
N GLY A 60 -10.33 -17.80 9.54
CA GLY A 60 -11.50 -17.12 8.98
C GLY A 60 -11.41 -15.59 8.97
N SER A 61 -10.25 -15.00 9.26
CA SER A 61 -10.02 -13.54 9.24
C SER A 61 -10.23 -12.91 7.85
N ASP A 62 -10.20 -13.73 6.81
CA ASP A 62 -10.47 -13.37 5.44
C ASP A 62 -11.21 -14.53 4.75
N ASP A 63 -12.30 -14.22 4.06
CA ASP A 63 -13.22 -15.18 3.45
C ASP A 63 -13.21 -15.13 1.91
N PHE A 64 -12.18 -14.52 1.32
CA PHE A 64 -12.05 -14.45 -0.14
C PHE A 64 -12.08 -15.84 -0.80
N LYS A 65 -12.66 -15.88 -2.00
CA LYS A 65 -12.72 -17.09 -2.82
C LYS A 65 -11.61 -17.06 -3.85
N VAL A 66 -10.99 -18.21 -4.12
CA VAL A 66 -9.94 -18.34 -5.16
C VAL A 66 -10.44 -17.90 -6.55
N SER A 67 -11.74 -18.08 -6.82
CA SER A 67 -12.39 -17.65 -8.05
C SER A 67 -12.81 -16.18 -8.06
N ASP A 68 -12.65 -15.45 -6.96
CA ASP A 68 -13.02 -14.03 -6.86
C ASP A 68 -11.96 -13.17 -7.54
N THR A 69 -12.32 -12.66 -8.71
CA THR A 69 -11.49 -11.74 -9.49
C THR A 69 -11.86 -10.28 -9.27
N LEU A 70 -12.91 -9.99 -8.49
CA LEU A 70 -13.45 -8.64 -8.30
C LEU A 70 -12.90 -8.00 -7.03
N TYR A 71 -12.92 -8.72 -5.90
CA TYR A 71 -12.47 -8.20 -4.61
C TYR A 71 -11.12 -8.80 -4.21
N GLY A 72 -11.02 -10.13 -4.25
CA GLY A 72 -9.80 -10.85 -3.89
C GLY A 72 -9.51 -10.82 -2.39
N PRO A 73 -8.31 -11.30 -1.97
CA PRO A 73 -7.90 -11.32 -0.57
C PRO A 73 -7.82 -9.91 0.01
N SER A 74 -8.07 -9.79 1.31
CA SER A 74 -7.81 -8.58 2.08
C SER A 74 -6.33 -8.17 2.00
N ILE A 75 -6.07 -6.89 2.20
CA ILE A 75 -4.70 -6.38 2.28
C ILE A 75 -3.92 -7.00 3.45
N TYR A 76 -4.57 -7.36 4.57
CA TYR A 76 -3.95 -8.18 5.62
C TYR A 76 -3.36 -9.48 5.08
N THR A 77 -4.17 -10.24 4.32
CA THR A 77 -3.75 -11.51 3.71
C THR A 77 -2.62 -11.30 2.71
N VAL A 78 -2.74 -10.31 1.82
CA VAL A 78 -1.70 -9.99 0.84
C VAL A 78 -0.40 -9.58 1.51
N ASN A 79 -0.47 -8.77 2.56
CA ASN A 79 0.72 -8.34 3.28
C ASN A 79 1.46 -9.52 3.88
N LYS A 80 0.74 -10.37 4.63
CA LYS A 80 1.31 -11.51 5.36
C LYS A 80 1.82 -12.62 4.44
N GLN A 81 1.12 -12.89 3.34
CA GLN A 81 1.40 -14.04 2.47
C GLN A 81 2.19 -13.68 1.21
N HIS A 82 2.33 -12.39 0.88
CA HIS A 82 3.05 -11.95 -0.31
C HIS A 82 4.07 -10.84 -0.04
N ILE A 83 3.65 -9.68 0.42
CA ILE A 83 4.53 -8.51 0.57
C ILE A 83 5.67 -8.81 1.55
N MET A 84 5.34 -9.30 2.75
CA MET A 84 6.33 -9.66 3.77
C MET A 84 7.26 -10.79 3.30
N PRO A 85 6.78 -11.95 2.80
CA PRO A 85 7.68 -13.00 2.31
C PRO A 85 8.58 -12.61 1.14
N VAL A 86 8.13 -11.71 0.25
CA VAL A 86 8.95 -11.19 -0.83
C VAL A 86 10.03 -10.29 -0.26
N THR A 87 9.65 -9.25 0.49
CA THR A 87 10.58 -8.24 1.02
C THR A 87 11.57 -8.80 2.05
N GLU A 88 11.22 -9.85 2.79
CA GLU A 88 12.13 -10.56 3.70
C GLU A 88 13.37 -11.08 2.96
N LYS A 89 13.17 -11.63 1.74
CA LYS A 89 14.27 -12.16 0.90
C LYS A 89 15.23 -11.08 0.41
N PHE A 90 14.81 -9.82 0.48
CA PHE A 90 15.60 -8.66 0.06
C PHE A 90 15.97 -7.79 1.26
N GLY A 91 16.17 -8.40 2.43
CA GLY A 91 16.70 -7.70 3.60
C GLY A 91 15.67 -6.89 4.38
N LYS A 92 14.37 -7.14 4.21
CA LYS A 92 13.27 -6.46 4.91
C LYS A 92 13.01 -5.02 4.47
N VAL A 93 13.54 -4.63 3.30
CA VAL A 93 13.24 -3.33 2.69
C VAL A 93 11.74 -3.21 2.36
N SER A 94 11.14 -2.02 2.41
CA SER A 94 9.75 -1.83 1.97
C SER A 94 9.59 -2.20 0.49
N TRP A 95 8.36 -2.53 0.09
CA TRP A 95 8.07 -2.80 -1.32
C TRP A 95 8.41 -1.59 -2.19
N ALA A 96 8.10 -0.38 -1.73
CA ALA A 96 8.41 0.85 -2.45
C ALA A 96 9.91 1.01 -2.72
N LEU A 97 10.75 0.88 -1.69
CA LEU A 97 12.20 1.04 -1.84
C LEU A 97 12.89 -0.17 -2.47
N LEU A 98 12.27 -1.35 -2.42
CA LEU A 98 12.71 -2.49 -3.24
C LEU A 98 12.64 -2.16 -4.73
N GLN A 99 11.58 -1.48 -5.15
CA GLN A 99 11.35 -1.12 -6.54
C GLN A 99 12.12 0.16 -6.94
N HIS A 100 12.24 1.11 -6.01
CA HIS A 100 12.80 2.45 -6.25
C HIS A 100 13.74 2.86 -5.11
N PRO A 101 15.00 2.39 -5.11
CA PRO A 101 15.91 2.62 -3.99
C PRO A 101 16.28 4.09 -3.78
N ASP A 102 16.21 4.93 -4.83
CA ASP A 102 16.44 6.37 -4.72
C ASP A 102 15.19 7.15 -4.23
N GLY A 103 14.08 6.44 -4.04
CA GLY A 103 12.78 7.01 -3.72
C GLY A 103 12.15 7.81 -4.86
N LEU A 104 10.85 8.07 -4.72
CA LEU A 104 10.03 8.77 -5.70
C LEU A 104 9.22 9.88 -5.01
N ASP A 105 9.11 11.05 -5.60
CA ASP A 105 8.33 12.16 -5.02
C ASP A 105 6.86 11.78 -4.80
N CYS A 106 6.27 12.17 -3.66
CA CYS A 106 4.88 11.86 -3.34
C CYS A 106 3.90 12.88 -3.95
N ASP A 107 3.19 12.47 -4.99
CA ASP A 107 2.09 13.26 -5.54
C ASP A 107 0.75 12.92 -4.90
N LEU A 108 0.54 11.63 -4.63
CA LEU A 108 -0.73 11.07 -4.18
C LEU A 108 -0.57 10.27 -2.89
N PHE A 109 -1.27 10.68 -1.82
CA PHE A 109 -1.39 9.87 -0.61
C PHE A 109 -2.67 9.01 -0.68
N ILE A 110 -2.54 7.70 -0.46
CA ILE A 110 -3.66 6.75 -0.51
C ILE A 110 -4.08 6.36 0.91
N SER A 111 -5.27 6.79 1.31
CA SER A 111 -5.94 6.37 2.54
C SER A 111 -6.89 5.20 2.24
N HIS A 112 -6.70 4.07 2.93
CA HIS A 112 -7.45 2.84 2.67
C HIS A 112 -7.56 1.97 3.93
N ALA A 113 -8.46 0.99 3.91
CA ALA A 113 -8.62 0.03 5.00
C ALA A 113 -7.91 -1.29 4.69
N TRP A 114 -7.24 -1.87 5.70
CA TRP A 114 -6.55 -3.16 5.55
C TRP A 114 -7.47 -4.36 5.31
N GLN A 115 -8.76 -4.25 5.64
CA GLN A 115 -9.76 -5.29 5.36
C GLN A 115 -10.25 -5.24 3.90
N GLU A 116 -9.90 -4.20 3.14
CA GLU A 116 -10.31 -4.07 1.74
C GLU A 116 -9.71 -5.18 0.88
N GLY A 117 -10.50 -5.70 -0.06
CA GLY A 117 -10.03 -6.65 -1.05
C GLY A 117 -9.03 -5.99 -2.01
N VAL A 118 -7.89 -6.62 -2.23
CA VAL A 118 -6.78 -6.03 -2.99
C VAL A 118 -7.14 -5.73 -4.45
N PHE A 119 -8.01 -6.53 -5.10
CA PHE A 119 -8.42 -6.27 -6.48
C PHE A 119 -9.40 -5.10 -6.56
N GLU A 120 -10.28 -4.98 -5.56
CA GLU A 120 -11.17 -3.83 -5.40
C GLU A 120 -10.34 -2.55 -5.21
N PHE A 121 -9.38 -2.58 -4.28
CA PHE A 121 -8.44 -1.50 -4.00
C PHE A 121 -7.68 -1.08 -5.28
N LEU A 122 -7.00 -2.03 -5.93
CA LEU A 122 -6.17 -1.77 -7.11
C LEU A 122 -7.01 -1.17 -8.24
N SER A 123 -8.20 -1.72 -8.49
CA SER A 123 -9.12 -1.19 -9.49
C SER A 123 -9.48 0.25 -9.19
N LYS A 124 -9.96 0.56 -7.97
CA LYS A 124 -10.40 1.91 -7.60
C LYS A 124 -9.26 2.92 -7.65
N VAL A 125 -8.08 2.56 -7.15
CA VAL A 125 -6.89 3.42 -7.18
C VAL A 125 -6.48 3.72 -8.61
N LEU A 126 -6.35 2.70 -9.47
CA LEU A 126 -5.91 2.90 -10.85
C LEU A 126 -6.91 3.73 -11.66
N HIS A 127 -8.22 3.53 -11.47
CA HIS A 127 -9.25 4.31 -12.15
C HIS A 127 -9.37 5.75 -11.61
N SER A 128 -9.08 5.96 -10.32
CA SER A 128 -9.22 7.27 -9.68
C SER A 128 -7.94 8.10 -9.69
N TRP A 129 -6.82 7.52 -10.13
CA TRP A 129 -5.50 8.13 -10.13
C TRP A 129 -5.48 9.49 -10.86
N PRO A 130 -5.18 10.62 -10.18
CA PRO A 130 -5.18 11.95 -10.79
C PRO A 130 -4.27 12.07 -12.02
N ALA A 131 -4.70 12.79 -13.05
CA ALA A 131 -3.95 12.89 -14.31
C ALA A 131 -2.51 13.42 -14.14
N ASN A 132 -2.31 14.34 -13.19
CA ASN A 132 -1.03 14.98 -12.90
C ASN A 132 -0.19 14.26 -11.83
N ALA A 133 -0.73 13.23 -11.16
CA ALA A 133 0.03 12.48 -10.16
C ALA A 133 0.84 11.37 -10.85
N ARG A 134 2.12 11.25 -10.51
CA ARG A 134 3.04 10.24 -11.07
C ARG A 134 3.23 9.08 -10.10
N HIS A 135 3.37 9.37 -8.82
CA HIS A 135 3.64 8.36 -7.79
C HIS A 135 2.66 8.46 -6.63
N ALA A 136 2.49 7.35 -5.93
CA ALA A 136 1.60 7.26 -4.80
C ALA A 136 2.28 6.66 -3.57
N TRP A 137 1.96 7.21 -2.41
CA TRP A 137 2.30 6.64 -1.12
C TRP A 137 1.12 5.81 -0.60
N CYS A 138 1.38 4.56 -0.21
CA CYS A 138 0.39 3.65 0.34
C CYS A 138 1.02 2.81 1.45
N CYS A 139 0.44 2.82 2.65
CA CYS A 139 1.11 2.31 3.85
C CYS A 139 1.52 0.83 3.76
N MET A 140 0.74 -0.04 3.10
CA MET A 140 1.10 -1.45 2.92
C MET A 140 2.34 -1.67 2.04
N LEU A 141 2.69 -0.71 1.16
CA LEU A 141 3.83 -0.80 0.24
C LEU A 141 5.01 0.08 0.69
N ALA A 142 4.72 1.23 1.28
CA ALA A 142 5.70 2.24 1.67
C ALA A 142 6.45 1.86 2.95
N ASN A 143 5.74 1.35 3.96
CA ASN A 143 6.38 1.02 5.23
C ASN A 143 7.13 -0.32 5.11
N PRO A 144 8.29 -0.47 5.78
CA PRO A 144 9.02 -1.74 5.84
C PRO A 144 8.30 -2.75 6.73
N GLN A 145 7.41 -3.54 6.14
CA GLN A 145 6.46 -4.43 6.85
C GLN A 145 7.12 -5.52 7.71
N ASN A 146 8.38 -5.86 7.42
CA ASN A 146 9.17 -6.83 8.18
C ASN A 146 10.07 -6.19 9.25
N LEU A 147 10.18 -4.87 9.28
CA LEU A 147 10.85 -4.13 10.36
C LEU A 147 9.85 -3.76 11.46
N ASP A 148 10.35 -3.21 12.56
CA ASP A 148 9.50 -2.73 13.65
C ASP A 148 8.78 -1.43 13.24
N ILE A 149 7.63 -1.59 12.58
CA ILE A 149 6.74 -0.49 12.23
C ILE A 149 6.17 0.21 13.47
N GLY A 150 6.13 -0.45 14.63
CA GLY A 150 5.61 0.12 15.87
C GLY A 150 6.43 1.33 16.29
N VAL A 151 7.77 1.23 16.18
CA VAL A 151 8.70 2.35 16.43
C VAL A 151 8.43 3.53 15.48
N LEU A 152 8.18 3.26 14.20
CA LEU A 152 7.89 4.31 13.20
C LEU A 152 6.56 5.04 13.44
N LEU A 153 5.64 4.42 14.20
CA LEU A 153 4.30 4.93 14.45
C LEU A 153 4.12 5.50 15.88
N GLN A 154 5.17 5.49 16.71
CA GLN A 154 5.11 5.99 18.10
C GLN A 154 4.67 7.45 18.20
N SER A 155 5.07 8.28 17.23
CA SER A 155 4.68 9.67 17.13
C SER A 155 3.84 9.87 15.87
N PRO A 156 2.50 9.95 15.99
CA PRO A 156 1.62 10.08 14.84
C PRO A 156 1.96 11.26 13.93
N SER A 157 2.36 12.41 14.50
CA SER A 157 2.65 13.64 13.75
C SER A 157 3.98 13.62 12.98
N SER A 158 4.94 12.78 13.39
CA SER A 158 6.25 12.64 12.74
C SER A 158 6.44 11.28 12.08
N SER A 159 5.39 10.48 12.03
CA SER A 159 5.37 9.18 11.40
C SER A 159 5.63 9.27 9.88
N PRO A 160 6.03 8.16 9.23
CA PRO A 160 6.15 8.09 7.78
C PRO A 160 4.89 8.57 7.04
N PHE A 161 3.71 8.22 7.57
CA PHE A 161 2.44 8.57 6.93
C PHE A 161 2.14 10.07 7.06
N ALA A 162 2.45 10.72 8.19
CA ALA A 162 2.23 12.15 8.36
C ALA A 162 3.17 12.98 7.48
N VAL A 163 4.42 12.53 7.36
CA VAL A 163 5.42 13.13 6.46
C VAL A 163 4.96 13.01 5.00
N ALA A 164 4.55 11.82 4.57
CA ALA A 164 4.06 11.60 3.21
C ALA A 164 2.75 12.35 2.89
N LEU A 165 1.80 12.40 3.82
CA LEU A 165 0.55 13.15 3.65
C LEU A 165 0.84 14.64 3.48
N LYS A 166 1.73 15.18 4.31
CA LYS A 166 2.15 16.58 4.22
C LYS A 166 2.84 16.89 2.89
N ALA A 167 3.65 15.98 2.36
CA ALA A 167 4.31 16.15 1.06
C ALA A 167 3.35 16.03 -0.13
N SER A 168 2.30 15.20 0.00
CA SER A 168 1.38 14.89 -1.10
C SER A 168 0.61 16.11 -1.63
N THR A 169 0.32 16.10 -2.93
CA THR A 169 -0.53 17.13 -3.55
C THR A 169 -2.02 16.80 -3.40
N CYS A 170 -2.35 15.51 -3.34
CA CYS A 170 -3.72 15.01 -3.30
C CYS A 170 -3.84 13.83 -2.36
N VAL A 171 -4.98 13.71 -1.68
CA VAL A 171 -5.35 12.55 -0.87
C VAL A 171 -6.48 11.80 -1.57
N LEU A 172 -6.26 10.52 -1.86
CA LEU A 172 -7.28 9.61 -2.36
C LEU A 172 -7.73 8.68 -1.24
N VAL A 173 -8.96 8.87 -0.79
CA VAL A 173 -9.64 7.96 0.15
C VAL A 173 -10.33 6.87 -0.67
N VAL A 174 -10.00 5.60 -0.44
CA VAL A 174 -10.45 4.47 -1.26
C VAL A 174 -11.53 3.69 -0.51
N PRO A 175 -12.84 4.00 -0.68
CA PRO A 175 -13.91 3.30 0.05
C PRO A 175 -13.90 1.81 -0.26
N ASN A 176 -14.36 0.97 0.66
CA ASN A 176 -14.47 -0.48 0.47
C ASN A 176 -15.82 -1.00 0.98
N ARG A 177 -16.16 -2.25 0.63
CA ARG A 177 -17.43 -2.87 1.03
C ARG A 177 -17.48 -3.38 2.47
N HIS A 178 -16.34 -3.56 3.12
CA HIS A 178 -16.24 -4.26 4.41
C HIS A 178 -16.48 -3.32 5.60
N CYS A 179 -16.02 -2.06 5.51
CA CYS A 179 -16.23 -1.09 6.56
C CYS A 179 -16.23 0.35 6.04
N SER A 180 -16.86 1.24 6.80
CA SER A 180 -16.58 2.67 6.66
C SER A 180 -15.12 2.92 6.97
N ILE A 181 -14.47 3.76 6.17
CA ILE A 181 -13.05 4.08 6.37
C ILE A 181 -12.87 4.99 7.57
N TYR A 182 -13.84 5.87 7.84
CA TYR A 182 -13.76 6.82 8.95
C TYR A 182 -13.95 6.17 10.33
N THR A 183 -14.35 4.89 10.40
CA THR A 183 -14.35 4.14 11.67
C THR A 183 -12.97 3.57 12.01
N ARG A 184 -11.98 3.68 11.10
CA ARG A 184 -10.60 3.26 11.33
C ARG A 184 -9.79 4.45 11.84
N LEU A 185 -9.20 4.30 13.03
CA LEU A 185 -8.45 5.36 13.72
C LEU A 185 -7.47 6.10 12.80
N TRP A 186 -6.63 5.37 12.07
CA TRP A 186 -5.64 5.95 11.18
C TRP A 186 -6.26 6.70 10.00
N CYS A 187 -7.31 6.16 9.38
CA CYS A 187 -7.95 6.83 8.25
C CYS A 187 -8.72 8.07 8.70
N GLY A 188 -9.30 8.07 9.91
CA GLY A 188 -9.86 9.26 10.54
C GLY A 188 -8.79 10.33 10.79
N TYR A 189 -7.63 9.93 11.30
CA TYR A 189 -6.50 10.84 11.49
C TYR A 189 -5.97 11.41 10.16
N GLU A 190 -5.86 10.59 9.12
CA GLU A 190 -5.45 11.02 7.77
C GLU A 190 -6.43 12.06 7.19
N ALA A 191 -7.74 11.83 7.33
CA ALA A 191 -8.75 12.80 6.90
C ALA A 191 -8.65 14.12 7.66
N PHE A 192 -8.46 14.07 8.98
CA PHE A 192 -8.23 15.25 9.82
C PHE A 192 -6.98 16.03 9.38
N ARG A 193 -5.84 15.34 9.20
CA ARG A 193 -4.59 15.98 8.76
C ARG A 193 -4.69 16.56 7.36
N ALA A 194 -5.38 15.88 6.45
CA ALA A 194 -5.62 16.41 5.10
C ALA A 194 -6.40 17.73 5.15
N HIS A 195 -7.40 17.82 6.03
CA HIS A 195 -8.17 19.05 6.25
C HIS A 195 -7.29 20.18 6.80
N GLU A 196 -6.53 19.93 7.86
CA GLU A 196 -5.63 20.91 8.50
C GLU A 196 -4.57 21.46 7.54
N GLU A 197 -4.05 20.63 6.64
CA GLU A 197 -3.03 21.01 5.66
C GLU A 197 -3.62 21.61 4.36
N GLY A 198 -4.95 21.86 4.32
CA GLY A 198 -5.64 22.43 3.16
C GLY A 198 -5.63 21.53 1.92
N ARG A 199 -5.44 20.22 2.10
CA ARG A 199 -5.37 19.25 1.00
C ARG A 199 -6.78 18.91 0.50
N SER A 200 -6.93 18.88 -0.82
CA SER A 200 -8.20 18.50 -1.44
C SER A 200 -8.40 17.00 -1.31
N THR A 201 -9.28 16.57 -0.40
CA THR A 201 -9.80 15.20 -0.39
C THR A 201 -10.81 15.09 -1.53
N LYS A 202 -10.52 14.31 -2.58
CA LYS A 202 -11.48 14.09 -3.66
C LYS A 202 -12.26 12.79 -3.41
N PRO A 203 -13.47 12.83 -2.84
CA PRO A 203 -14.39 11.70 -2.93
C PRO A 203 -14.91 11.63 -4.36
N LYS A 204 -14.46 10.66 -5.17
CA LYS A 204 -15.16 10.33 -6.41
C LYS A 204 -16.36 9.43 -6.04
N ASN A 205 -17.54 10.04 -5.97
CA ASN A 205 -18.86 9.41 -5.93
C ASN A 205 -19.05 8.27 -4.91
N CYS A 206 -19.22 8.63 -3.63
CA CYS A 206 -20.17 7.92 -2.76
C CYS A 206 -21.33 8.86 -2.50
N ILE A 207 -22.35 8.77 -3.37
CA ILE A 207 -23.68 9.25 -3.07
C ILE A 207 -24.14 8.43 -1.86
N LEU A 208 -24.08 9.01 -0.66
CA LEU A 208 -24.99 8.64 0.40
C LEU A 208 -26.37 9.12 -0.05
N ARG A 209 -27.11 8.23 -0.72
CA ARG A 209 -28.56 8.23 -0.61
C ARG A 209 -28.85 7.38 0.61
N GLU A 210 -29.02 8.03 1.75
CA GLU A 210 -29.86 7.46 2.80
C GLU A 210 -31.32 7.46 2.31
N PRO A 211 -32.15 6.51 2.77
CA PRO A 211 -33.53 6.35 2.32
C PRO A 211 -34.41 7.58 2.50
#